data_AF-A0A1N6JTZ6-F1
#
_entry.id   AF-A0A1N6JTZ6-F1
#
_cell.length_a   1.000
_cell.length_b   1.000
_cell.length_c   1.000
_cell.angle_alpha   90.00
_cell.angle_beta   90.00
_cell.angle_gamma   90.00
#
_symmetry.space_group_name_H-M   'P 1'
#
loop_
_entity.id
_entity.type
_entity.pdbx_description
1 polymer ?
#
loop_
_entity_poly.entity_id
_entity_poly.type
_entity_poly.pdbx_seq_one_letter_code
_entity_poly.pdbx_strand_id
1 'polypeptide(L)'
;MKVKFLLFLFIFIAVKGYAGWYEVYNFTGKIDKFPVTFSLQVKPGYFGEPAKKDYNVIGIYKYDKFNNPIRLEGQFDQKTNRIEVYELDKNDKISATFSLILKSNKLSGTWKNNEKQFNVILELKDKLSDLSNEQFQNIQILQNQSLKDYYFVGVYKKNSQSDAFMQELKIINKKTNQIFQTLNFDAIKTPTGNLMTIIFDNVTTDKTNNFMVSNSYGRVGGYLIVNYNSAKNRFILNSEPVAEGS
;
A
#
# COMPACT_ATOMS: atom_id res chain seq x y z
N MET A 1 57.40 -28.78 -24.89
CA MET A 1 56.46 -29.81 -24.37
C MET A 1 55.37 -29.08 -23.58
N LYS A 2 54.11 -29.51 -23.74
CA LYS A 2 52.88 -28.69 -23.69
C LYS A 2 52.60 -27.97 -22.35
N VAL A 3 52.39 -26.65 -22.40
CA VAL A 3 51.85 -25.84 -21.30
C VAL A 3 50.33 -26.08 -21.24
N LYS A 4 49.83 -26.62 -20.12
CA LYS A 4 48.39 -26.79 -19.90
C LYS A 4 47.79 -25.46 -19.43
N PHE A 5 46.98 -24.84 -20.28
CA PHE A 5 46.15 -23.70 -19.92
C PHE A 5 44.99 -24.22 -19.06
N LEU A 6 44.97 -23.88 -17.78
CA LEU A 6 43.84 -24.17 -16.89
C LEU A 6 42.79 -23.07 -17.11
N LEU A 7 41.79 -23.35 -17.95
CA LEU A 7 40.68 -22.44 -18.18
C LEU A 7 39.76 -22.49 -16.95
N PHE A 8 39.90 -21.51 -16.05
CA PHE A 8 39.01 -21.35 -14.91
C PHE A 8 37.68 -20.79 -15.42
N LEU A 9 36.70 -21.68 -15.62
CA LEU A 9 35.33 -21.31 -15.97
C LEU A 9 34.69 -20.63 -14.75
N PHE A 10 34.70 -19.29 -14.74
CA PHE A 10 33.92 -18.50 -13.77
C PHE A 10 32.43 -18.73 -14.07
N ILE A 11 31.84 -19.69 -13.37
CA ILE A 11 30.39 -19.82 -13.28
C ILE A 11 29.92 -18.59 -12.49
N PHE A 12 29.49 -17.55 -13.21
CA PHE A 12 28.65 -16.52 -12.63
C PHE A 12 27.37 -17.20 -12.17
N ILE A 13 27.34 -17.61 -10.90
CA ILE A 13 26.07 -17.83 -10.22
C ILE A 13 25.43 -16.46 -10.22
N ALA A 14 24.49 -16.25 -11.15
CA ALA A 14 23.55 -15.15 -11.07
C ALA A 14 22.80 -15.36 -9.75
N VAL A 15 23.32 -14.75 -8.68
CA VAL A 15 22.53 -14.52 -7.48
C VAL A 15 21.35 -13.73 -7.99
N LYS A 16 20.18 -14.38 -8.06
CA LYS A 16 18.92 -13.66 -8.22
C LYS A 16 18.87 -12.72 -7.03
N GLY A 17 19.30 -11.48 -7.24
CA GLY A 17 19.07 -10.39 -6.32
C GLY A 17 17.57 -10.25 -6.25
N TYR A 18 16.97 -10.83 -5.20
CA TYR A 18 15.58 -10.56 -4.88
C TYR A 18 15.53 -9.09 -4.48
N ALA A 19 15.16 -8.23 -5.42
CA ALA A 19 14.77 -6.86 -5.13
C ALA A 19 13.38 -6.92 -4.48
N GLY A 20 13.28 -7.55 -3.32
CA GLY A 20 12.08 -7.45 -2.51
C GLY A 20 12.01 -6.04 -1.96
N TRP A 21 10.92 -5.33 -2.23
CA TRP A 21 10.88 -3.90 -1.97
C TRP A 21 10.41 -3.55 -0.55
N TYR A 22 9.51 -4.33 0.06
CA TYR A 22 8.94 -4.08 1.40
C TYR A 22 8.06 -5.23 1.91
N GLU A 23 7.63 -5.07 3.16
CA GLU A 23 6.56 -5.83 3.80
C GLU A 23 5.36 -4.92 4.07
N VAL A 24 4.15 -5.44 3.97
CA VAL A 24 2.94 -4.76 4.41
C VAL A 24 2.27 -5.57 5.50
N TYR A 25 1.88 -4.88 6.55
CA TYR A 25 1.18 -5.43 7.70
C TYR A 25 -0.19 -4.76 7.79
N ASN A 26 -1.25 -5.55 7.72
CA ASN A 26 -2.62 -5.07 7.87
C ASN A 26 -3.18 -5.50 9.22
N PHE A 27 -3.73 -4.53 9.94
CA PHE A 27 -4.27 -4.70 11.28
C PHE A 27 -5.70 -4.19 11.35
N THR A 28 -6.43 -4.76 12.31
CA THR A 28 -7.73 -4.26 12.73
C THR A 28 -7.74 -4.15 14.25
N GLY A 29 -8.45 -3.16 14.78
CA GLY A 29 -8.58 -3.03 16.22
C GLY A 29 -9.19 -1.71 16.59
N LYS A 30 -8.67 -1.07 17.63
CA LYS A 30 -9.26 0.15 18.18
C LYS A 30 -8.23 1.14 18.70
N ILE A 31 -8.59 2.41 18.59
CA ILE A 31 -8.03 3.53 19.35
C ILE A 31 -9.07 3.84 20.44
N ASP A 32 -8.76 3.49 21.67
CA ASP A 32 -9.68 3.46 22.80
C ASP A 32 -10.97 2.69 22.45
N LYS A 33 -12.10 3.39 22.30
CA LYS A 33 -13.39 2.81 21.91
C LYS A 33 -13.69 2.86 20.41
N PHE A 34 -12.81 3.46 19.60
CA PHE A 34 -13.06 3.72 18.19
C PHE A 34 -12.42 2.64 17.31
N PRO A 35 -13.21 1.83 16.58
CA PRO A 35 -12.67 0.83 15.66
C PRO A 35 -11.91 1.47 14.51
N VAL A 36 -10.78 0.85 14.15
CA VAL A 36 -9.91 1.29 13.07
C VAL A 36 -9.43 0.12 12.21
N THR A 37 -9.26 0.41 10.93
CA THR A 37 -8.44 -0.39 10.00
C THR A 37 -7.09 0.32 9.83
N PHE A 38 -5.98 -0.40 9.96
CA PHE A 38 -4.64 0.19 10.05
C PHE A 38 -3.64 -0.65 9.26
N SER A 39 -2.83 -0.03 8.42
CA SER A 39 -1.87 -0.73 7.56
C SER A 39 -0.52 -0.02 7.56
N LEU A 40 0.57 -0.78 7.59
CA LEU A 40 1.95 -0.28 7.51
C LEU A 40 2.69 -0.96 6.38
N GLN A 41 3.33 -0.17 5.53
CA GLN A 41 4.34 -0.58 4.57
C GLN A 41 5.73 -0.27 5.15
N VAL A 42 6.57 -1.29 5.29
CA VAL A 42 7.89 -1.22 5.91
C VAL A 42 8.94 -1.61 4.90
N LYS A 43 9.96 -0.77 4.68
CA LYS A 43 11.10 -1.12 3.81
C LYS A 43 12.44 -0.78 4.45
N PRO A 44 13.51 -1.51 4.13
CA PRO A 44 14.86 -1.06 4.47
C PRO A 44 15.18 0.26 3.74
N GLY A 45 15.54 1.29 4.51
CA GLY A 45 15.92 2.59 3.96
C GLY A 45 14.72 3.46 3.56
N TYR A 46 14.95 4.34 2.60
CA TYR A 46 14.26 5.62 2.56
C TYR A 46 13.23 5.78 1.41
N PHE A 47 12.06 6.38 1.66
CA PHE A 47 10.94 6.50 0.70
C PHE A 47 11.05 7.63 -0.35
N GLY A 48 12.07 8.50 -0.32
CA GLY A 48 12.43 9.36 -1.47
C GLY A 48 12.59 10.88 -1.25
N GLU A 49 12.00 11.49 -0.21
CA GLU A 49 12.24 12.87 0.30
C GLU A 49 13.46 13.07 1.27
N PRO A 50 14.56 13.72 0.87
CA PRO A 50 15.78 13.82 1.68
C PRO A 50 15.60 14.28 3.15
N ALA A 51 14.58 15.10 3.42
CA ALA A 51 14.24 15.57 4.76
C ALA A 51 13.77 14.47 5.73
N LYS A 52 13.26 13.34 5.23
CA LYS A 52 12.72 12.23 6.04
C LYS A 52 13.63 11.00 6.01
N LYS A 53 14.93 11.14 5.72
CA LYS A 53 15.91 10.05 5.49
C LYS A 53 15.86 8.86 6.47
N ASP A 54 15.42 9.08 7.71
CA ASP A 54 15.34 8.08 8.77
C ASP A 54 13.98 7.34 8.81
N TYR A 55 13.02 7.73 7.98
CA TYR A 55 11.72 7.08 7.86
C TYR A 55 11.81 5.86 6.96
N ASN A 56 11.40 4.73 7.53
CA ASN A 56 11.36 3.43 6.89
C ASN A 56 9.95 2.81 6.92
N VAL A 57 8.94 3.60 7.32
CA VAL A 57 7.53 3.23 7.35
C VAL A 57 6.68 4.29 6.66
N ILE A 58 5.82 3.84 5.77
CA ILE A 58 4.61 4.58 5.36
C ILE A 58 3.43 3.77 5.86
N GLY A 59 2.38 4.45 6.32
CA GLY A 59 1.17 3.79 6.76
C GLY A 59 -0.06 4.52 6.30
N ILE A 60 -1.18 3.86 6.56
CA ILE A 60 -2.49 4.41 6.33
C ILE A 60 -3.44 3.80 7.36
N TYR A 61 -4.36 4.61 7.87
CA TYR A 61 -5.42 4.08 8.71
C TYR A 61 -6.72 4.81 8.45
N LYS A 62 -7.83 4.24 8.91
CA LYS A 62 -9.13 4.92 8.94
C LYS A 62 -9.87 4.54 10.20
N TYR A 63 -10.66 5.47 10.72
CA TYR A 63 -11.74 5.15 11.62
C TYR A 63 -12.88 4.51 10.83
N ASP A 64 -13.33 3.33 11.26
CA ASP A 64 -14.33 2.56 10.51
C ASP A 64 -15.70 3.25 10.44
N LYS A 65 -15.96 4.17 11.37
CA LYS A 65 -17.16 5.02 11.34
C LYS A 65 -17.13 6.04 10.20
N PHE A 66 -15.95 6.58 9.88
CA PHE A 66 -15.82 7.70 8.93
C PHE A 66 -15.39 7.25 7.54
N ASN A 67 -14.69 6.11 7.45
CA ASN A 67 -14.19 5.55 6.20
C ASN A 67 -13.37 6.53 5.35
N ASN A 68 -12.69 7.47 6.03
CA ASN A 68 -11.75 8.38 5.40
C ASN A 68 -10.32 7.89 5.71
N PRO A 69 -9.54 7.52 4.70
CA PRO A 69 -8.15 7.16 4.91
C PRO A 69 -7.32 8.36 5.39
N ILE A 70 -6.34 8.09 6.24
CA ILE A 70 -5.45 9.06 6.86
C ILE A 70 -4.03 8.52 6.75
N ARG A 71 -3.15 9.33 6.19
CA ARG A 71 -1.75 8.99 5.93
C ARG A 71 -0.95 8.97 7.22
N LEU A 72 -0.05 8.00 7.31
CA LEU A 72 0.96 7.90 8.34
C LEU A 72 2.35 7.82 7.73
N GLU A 73 3.33 8.36 8.43
CA GLU A 73 4.73 8.21 8.07
C GLU A 73 5.58 8.10 9.32
N GLY A 74 6.71 7.40 9.27
CA GLY A 74 7.63 7.40 10.40
C GLY A 74 8.61 6.25 10.35
N GLN A 75 8.87 5.70 11.53
CA GLN A 75 9.94 4.74 11.75
C GLN A 75 9.47 3.48 12.47
N PHE A 76 10.05 2.36 12.08
CA PHE A 76 9.97 1.08 12.75
C PHE A 76 11.39 0.62 13.08
N ASP A 77 11.73 0.67 14.35
CA ASP A 77 12.93 0.03 14.88
C ASP A 77 12.62 -1.45 15.13
N GLN A 78 13.01 -2.29 14.17
CA GLN A 78 12.83 -3.74 14.24
C GLN A 78 13.70 -4.40 15.34
N LYS A 79 14.74 -3.72 15.87
CA LYS A 79 15.55 -4.28 16.97
C LYS A 79 14.80 -4.20 18.30
N THR A 80 14.09 -3.10 18.52
CA THR A 80 13.30 -2.86 19.75
C THR A 80 11.82 -3.17 19.58
N ASN A 81 11.39 -3.50 18.35
CA ASN A 81 10.00 -3.65 17.93
C ASN A 81 9.14 -2.38 18.18
N ARG A 82 9.74 -1.20 18.16
CA ARG A 82 9.07 0.08 18.39
C ARG A 82 8.73 0.77 17.08
N ILE A 83 7.49 1.22 16.97
CA ILE A 83 6.96 1.94 15.81
C ILE A 83 6.52 3.32 16.28
N GLU A 84 7.12 4.36 15.71
CA GLU A 84 6.70 5.75 15.87
C GLU A 84 6.24 6.26 14.52
N VAL A 85 4.93 6.49 14.35
CA VAL A 85 4.37 7.02 13.11
C VAL A 85 3.49 8.23 13.37
N TYR A 86 3.55 9.19 12.46
CA TYR A 86 2.94 10.49 12.56
C TYR A 86 1.74 10.56 11.64
N GLU A 87 0.61 10.98 12.18
CA GLU A 87 -0.61 11.26 11.44
C GLU A 87 -0.49 12.58 10.70
N LEU A 88 -0.66 12.54 9.38
CA LEU A 88 -0.60 13.72 8.54
C LEU A 88 -2.00 14.26 8.27
N ASP A 89 -2.16 15.58 8.43
CA ASP A 89 -3.34 16.30 7.99
C ASP A 89 -3.33 16.49 6.45
N LYS A 90 -4.38 17.12 5.93
CA LYS A 90 -4.54 17.41 4.49
C LYS A 90 -3.46 18.35 3.90
N ASN A 91 -2.63 18.97 4.73
CA ASN A 91 -1.54 19.86 4.35
C ASN A 91 -0.17 19.25 4.70
N ASP A 92 -0.13 17.93 4.91
CA ASP A 92 1.07 17.17 5.29
C ASP A 92 1.70 17.62 6.62
N LYS A 93 0.92 18.22 7.51
CA LYS A 93 1.36 18.57 8.87
C LYS A 93 1.03 17.45 9.84
N ILE A 94 1.94 17.22 10.78
CA ILE A 94 1.74 16.28 11.88
C ILE A 94 0.59 16.78 12.76
N SER A 95 -0.47 15.97 12.88
CA SER A 95 -1.66 16.25 13.69
C SER A 95 -1.75 15.37 14.93
N ALA A 96 -1.15 14.18 14.88
CA ALA A 96 -1.04 13.24 15.99
C ALA A 96 0.15 12.29 15.81
N THR A 97 0.49 11.56 16.86
CA THR A 97 1.57 10.58 16.87
C THR A 97 1.06 9.25 17.44
N PHE A 98 1.45 8.16 16.79
CA PHE A 98 1.34 6.82 17.32
C PHE A 98 2.70 6.36 17.85
N SER A 99 2.73 5.94 19.11
CA SER A 99 3.89 5.30 19.74
C SER A 99 3.49 3.87 20.10
N LEU A 100 3.98 2.90 19.33
CA LEU A 100 3.47 1.53 19.29
C LEU A 100 4.60 0.51 19.49
N ILE A 101 4.23 -0.66 20.00
CA ILE A 101 5.13 -1.80 20.16
C ILE A 101 4.48 -3.00 19.46
N LEU A 102 5.21 -3.60 18.52
CA LEU A 102 4.82 -4.84 17.88
C LEU A 102 5.26 -6.03 18.75
N LYS A 103 4.32 -6.87 19.17
CA LYS A 103 4.60 -8.14 19.87
C LYS A 103 3.79 -9.24 19.24
N SER A 104 4.48 -10.21 18.63
CA SER A 104 3.86 -11.29 17.87
C SER A 104 2.90 -10.72 16.81
N ASN A 105 1.60 -10.96 16.94
CA ASN A 105 0.57 -10.49 16.01
C ASN A 105 -0.25 -9.32 16.58
N LYS A 106 0.28 -8.58 17.56
CA LYS A 106 -0.41 -7.45 18.19
C LYS A 106 0.43 -6.20 18.15
N LEU A 107 -0.21 -5.09 17.82
CA LEU A 107 0.37 -3.76 17.87
C LEU A 107 -0.36 -2.98 18.96
N SER A 108 0.38 -2.56 19.98
CA SER A 108 -0.21 -1.89 21.15
C SER A 108 0.60 -0.66 21.55
N GLY A 109 -0.06 0.37 22.06
CA GLY A 109 0.62 1.57 22.53
C GLY A 109 -0.35 2.74 22.67
N THR A 110 0.04 3.91 22.19
CA THR A 110 -0.77 5.14 22.33
C THR A 110 -0.87 5.92 21.04
N TRP A 111 -2.02 6.54 20.83
CA TRP A 111 -2.23 7.64 19.91
C TRP A 111 -2.29 8.92 20.74
N LYS A 112 -1.61 9.98 20.30
CA LYS A 112 -1.55 11.23 21.03
C LYS A 112 -1.62 12.42 20.08
N ASN A 113 -2.47 13.39 20.39
CA ASN A 113 -2.39 14.73 19.80
C ASN A 113 -2.08 15.75 20.91
N ASN A 114 -2.17 17.05 20.59
CA ASN A 114 -1.86 18.13 21.54
C ASN A 114 -2.79 18.16 22.77
N GLU A 115 -3.96 17.55 22.70
CA GLU A 115 -5.00 17.65 23.73
C GLU A 115 -5.27 16.34 24.47
N LYS A 116 -5.10 15.20 23.78
CA LYS A 116 -5.61 13.89 24.19
C LYS A 116 -4.60 12.80 23.90
N GLN A 117 -4.68 11.77 24.73
CA GLN A 117 -3.96 10.52 24.54
C GLN A 117 -4.94 9.36 24.69
N PHE A 118 -4.87 8.42 23.75
CA PHE A 118 -5.73 7.24 23.72
C PHE A 118 -4.89 5.97 23.61
N ASN A 119 -5.36 4.90 24.23
CA ASN A 119 -4.73 3.59 24.11
C ASN A 119 -5.01 2.99 22.73
N VAL A 120 -4.03 2.30 22.16
CA VAL A 120 -4.15 1.65 20.84
C VAL A 120 -3.93 0.16 21.04
N ILE A 121 -4.84 -0.65 20.50
CA ILE A 121 -4.74 -2.12 20.49
C ILE A 121 -5.22 -2.60 19.13
N LEU A 122 -4.31 -3.20 18.37
CA LEU A 122 -4.57 -3.71 17.03
C LEU A 122 -4.08 -5.16 16.93
N GLU A 123 -4.78 -5.96 16.16
CA GLU A 123 -4.44 -7.34 15.87
C GLU A 123 -4.12 -7.49 14.38
N LEU A 124 -3.04 -8.21 14.09
CA LEU A 124 -2.60 -8.50 12.73
C LEU A 124 -3.65 -9.37 12.05
N LYS A 125 -4.15 -8.91 10.93
CA LYS A 125 -5.15 -9.59 10.12
C LYS A 125 -4.48 -10.41 9.01
N ASP A 126 -3.60 -9.75 8.26
CA ASP A 126 -2.85 -10.37 7.17
C ASP A 126 -1.57 -9.57 6.91
N LYS A 127 -0.66 -10.19 6.16
CA LYS A 127 0.60 -9.60 5.75
C LYS A 127 0.88 -9.96 4.30
N LEU A 128 1.51 -9.06 3.56
CA LEU A 128 2.16 -9.41 2.30
C LEU A 128 3.65 -9.10 2.39
N SER A 129 4.47 -9.96 1.81
CA SER A 129 5.90 -9.75 1.72
C SER A 129 6.34 -9.91 0.28
N ASP A 130 6.92 -8.86 -0.27
CA ASP A 130 7.57 -8.96 -1.57
C ASP A 130 9.03 -9.44 -1.48
N LEU A 131 9.53 -9.65 -0.24
CA LEU A 131 10.85 -10.21 0.04
C LEU A 131 10.92 -11.73 -0.18
N SER A 132 9.78 -12.39 -0.35
CA SER A 132 9.68 -13.84 -0.40
C SER A 132 8.97 -14.33 -1.66
N ASN A 133 9.17 -15.62 -1.98
CA ASN A 133 8.42 -16.34 -3.01
C ASN A 133 7.06 -16.85 -2.49
N GLU A 134 6.60 -16.37 -1.32
CA GLU A 134 5.32 -16.76 -0.75
C GLU A 134 4.18 -16.30 -1.68
N GLN A 135 3.30 -17.23 -2.00
CA GLN A 135 2.11 -16.95 -2.79
C GLN A 135 1.01 -16.45 -1.87
N PHE A 136 0.25 -15.49 -2.35
CA PHE A 136 -0.93 -15.02 -1.62
C PHE A 136 -2.01 -14.57 -2.60
N GLN A 137 -3.24 -14.56 -2.11
CA GLN A 137 -4.40 -14.06 -2.84
C GLN A 137 -5.32 -13.33 -1.88
N ASN A 138 -6.10 -12.41 -2.43
CA ASN A 138 -7.18 -11.72 -1.72
C ASN A 138 -6.73 -10.85 -0.53
N ILE A 139 -5.49 -10.38 -0.53
CA ILE A 139 -5.01 -9.41 0.47
C ILE A 139 -5.57 -8.04 0.13
N GLN A 140 -6.20 -7.37 1.11
CA GLN A 140 -6.93 -6.12 0.92
C GLN A 140 -6.15 -4.94 1.48
N ILE A 141 -5.85 -3.97 0.62
CA ILE A 141 -5.03 -2.81 0.94
C ILE A 141 -5.83 -1.53 0.73
N LEU A 142 -6.04 -0.79 1.83
CA LEU A 142 -6.67 0.53 1.81
C LEU A 142 -5.83 1.49 0.96
N GLN A 143 -6.47 2.25 0.08
CA GLN A 143 -5.80 3.28 -0.72
C GLN A 143 -5.94 4.65 -0.04
N ASN A 144 -4.92 5.50 -0.20
CA ASN A 144 -4.82 6.82 0.41
C ASN A 144 -5.86 7.80 -0.15
N GLN A 145 -5.99 7.83 -1.47
CA GLN A 145 -6.97 8.68 -2.12
C GLN A 145 -8.38 8.12 -1.92
N SER A 146 -9.34 9.04 -1.90
CA SER A 146 -10.76 8.70 -1.80
C SER A 146 -11.60 9.79 -2.45
N LEU A 147 -12.80 9.43 -2.90
CA LEU A 147 -13.79 10.37 -3.40
C LEU A 147 -14.65 10.89 -2.25
N LYS A 148 -15.54 11.84 -2.56
CA LYS A 148 -16.49 12.38 -1.58
C LYS A 148 -17.30 11.27 -0.89
N ASP A 149 -17.89 10.38 -1.67
CA ASP A 149 -18.81 9.35 -1.18
C ASP A 149 -18.20 7.94 -1.15
N TYR A 150 -17.00 7.77 -1.69
CA TYR A 150 -16.37 6.46 -1.88
C TYR A 150 -14.92 6.44 -1.37
N TYR A 151 -14.50 5.29 -0.85
CA TYR A 151 -13.10 4.98 -0.62
C TYR A 151 -12.72 3.68 -1.34
N PHE A 152 -11.42 3.45 -1.49
CA PHE A 152 -10.93 2.37 -2.32
C PHE A 152 -10.12 1.34 -1.53
N VAL A 153 -10.28 0.08 -1.90
CA VAL A 153 -9.48 -1.04 -1.39
C VAL A 153 -8.98 -1.85 -2.56
N GLY A 154 -7.67 -1.87 -2.76
CA GLY A 154 -7.02 -2.74 -3.73
C GLY A 154 -6.96 -4.17 -3.22
N VAL A 155 -7.25 -5.15 -4.07
CA VAL A 155 -7.14 -6.58 -3.76
C VAL A 155 -5.94 -7.11 -4.51
N TYR A 156 -4.97 -7.65 -3.77
CA TYR A 156 -3.68 -8.08 -4.31
C TYR A 156 -3.55 -9.60 -4.33
N LYS A 157 -2.83 -10.09 -5.34
CA LYS A 157 -2.36 -11.47 -5.43
C LYS A 157 -0.91 -11.51 -5.87
N LYS A 158 -0.20 -12.59 -5.48
CA LYS A 158 1.14 -12.95 -5.92
C LYS A 158 1.18 -14.44 -6.23
N ASN A 159 1.66 -14.78 -7.42
CA ASN A 159 1.94 -16.15 -7.81
C ASN A 159 3.44 -16.43 -7.66
N SER A 160 3.87 -17.69 -7.69
CA SER A 160 5.29 -18.06 -7.48
C SER A 160 6.26 -17.51 -8.53
N GLN A 161 5.74 -17.09 -9.68
CA GLN A 161 6.52 -16.65 -10.84
C GLN A 161 6.27 -15.18 -11.20
N SER A 162 5.44 -14.47 -10.43
CA SER A 162 5.12 -13.07 -10.68
C SER A 162 5.38 -12.23 -9.45
N ASP A 163 5.67 -10.94 -9.66
CA ASP A 163 5.53 -9.96 -8.61
C ASP A 163 4.05 -9.89 -8.17
N ALA A 164 3.78 -9.36 -6.98
CA ALA A 164 2.40 -9.11 -6.63
C ALA A 164 1.81 -7.97 -7.47
N PHE A 165 0.52 -8.05 -7.71
CA PHE A 165 -0.23 -7.03 -8.43
C PHE A 165 -1.65 -6.95 -7.91
N MET A 166 -2.28 -5.80 -8.16
CA MET A 166 -3.69 -5.58 -7.87
C MET A 166 -4.54 -6.29 -8.92
N GLN A 167 -5.32 -7.29 -8.50
CA GLN A 167 -6.27 -7.99 -9.38
C GLN A 167 -7.62 -7.28 -9.45
N GLU A 168 -8.00 -6.58 -8.38
CA GLU A 168 -9.28 -5.88 -8.31
C GLU A 168 -9.16 -4.59 -7.50
N LEU A 169 -10.01 -3.61 -7.82
CA LEU A 169 -10.23 -2.43 -6.98
C LEU A 169 -11.68 -2.42 -6.51
N LYS A 170 -11.88 -2.50 -5.20
CA LYS A 170 -13.19 -2.32 -4.58
C LYS A 170 -13.44 -0.84 -4.35
N ILE A 171 -14.58 -0.37 -4.85
CA ILE A 171 -15.12 0.97 -4.61
C ILE A 171 -16.22 0.82 -3.57
N ILE A 172 -16.03 1.42 -2.40
CA ILE A 172 -16.88 1.18 -1.23
C ILE A 172 -17.51 2.49 -0.79
N ASN A 173 -18.81 2.47 -0.55
CA ASN A 173 -19.53 3.66 -0.09
C ASN A 173 -19.14 3.99 1.36
N LYS A 174 -18.70 5.22 1.62
CA LYS A 174 -18.23 5.66 2.94
C LYS A 174 -19.33 5.61 4.01
N LYS A 175 -20.58 5.90 3.64
CA LYS A 175 -21.73 5.97 4.56
C LYS A 175 -22.21 4.59 4.97
N THR A 176 -22.33 3.66 4.02
CA THR A 176 -22.89 2.32 4.27
C THR A 176 -21.85 1.24 4.50
N ASN A 177 -20.58 1.52 4.17
CA ASN A 177 -19.49 0.54 4.17
C ASN A 177 -19.75 -0.67 3.25
N GLN A 178 -20.68 -0.53 2.30
CA GLN A 178 -21.02 -1.58 1.32
C GLN A 178 -20.23 -1.36 0.02
N ILE A 179 -19.82 -2.46 -0.61
CA ILE A 179 -19.18 -2.44 -1.92
C ILE A 179 -20.20 -1.89 -2.92
N PHE A 180 -19.87 -0.75 -3.52
CA PHE A 180 -20.67 -0.14 -4.59
C PHE A 180 -20.35 -0.81 -5.93
N GLN A 181 -19.06 -1.05 -6.20
CA GLN A 181 -18.60 -1.67 -7.42
C GLN A 181 -17.22 -2.30 -7.21
N THR A 182 -16.94 -3.39 -7.91
CA THR A 182 -15.59 -3.94 -8.06
C THR A 182 -15.14 -3.77 -9.50
N LEU A 183 -13.95 -3.19 -9.70
CA LEU A 183 -13.26 -3.22 -10.99
C LEU A 183 -12.34 -4.43 -10.99
N ASN A 184 -12.48 -5.30 -11.99
CA ASN A 184 -11.60 -6.46 -12.17
C ASN A 184 -10.57 -6.13 -13.27
N PHE A 185 -9.32 -6.51 -13.02
CA PHE A 185 -8.19 -6.21 -13.91
C PHE A 185 -7.63 -7.45 -14.63
N ASP A 186 -8.24 -8.63 -14.52
CA ASP A 186 -7.72 -9.87 -15.12
C ASP A 186 -7.65 -9.79 -16.67
N ALA A 187 -8.48 -8.95 -17.29
CA ALA A 187 -8.45 -8.71 -18.74
C ALA A 187 -7.42 -7.64 -19.17
N ILE A 188 -6.76 -6.95 -18.23
CA ILE A 188 -5.75 -5.94 -18.53
C ILE A 188 -4.42 -6.64 -18.80
N LYS A 189 -3.81 -6.36 -19.96
CA LYS A 189 -2.58 -7.04 -20.40
C LYS A 189 -1.36 -6.74 -19.54
N THR A 190 -1.36 -5.61 -18.86
CA THR A 190 -0.25 -5.11 -18.04
C THR A 190 -0.62 -5.10 -16.56
N PRO A 191 0.32 -5.41 -15.64
CA PRO A 191 0.07 -5.38 -14.21
C PRO A 191 -0.49 -4.04 -13.72
N THR A 192 -1.52 -4.11 -12.88
CA THR A 192 -2.17 -2.94 -12.26
C THR A 192 -1.80 -2.88 -10.79
N GLY A 193 -1.59 -1.69 -10.24
CA GLY A 193 -1.10 -1.50 -8.87
C GLY A 193 0.37 -1.88 -8.76
N ASN A 194 1.24 -0.87 -8.70
CA ASN A 194 2.67 -1.10 -8.68
C ASN A 194 3.16 -1.39 -7.26
N LEU A 195 3.78 -2.55 -7.06
CA LEU A 195 4.46 -2.79 -5.81
C LEU A 195 5.66 -1.87 -5.63
N MET A 196 6.48 -1.55 -6.62
CA MET A 196 7.73 -0.77 -6.45
C MET A 196 7.55 0.62 -5.78
N THR A 197 6.32 1.10 -5.62
CA THR A 197 5.98 2.40 -5.02
C THR A 197 5.33 2.25 -3.64
N ILE A 198 4.83 3.35 -3.08
CA ILE A 198 3.98 3.30 -1.90
C ILE A 198 2.67 2.60 -2.29
N ILE A 199 2.41 1.41 -1.74
CA ILE A 199 1.30 0.54 -2.14
C ILE A 199 -0.08 1.18 -1.91
N PHE A 200 -0.14 2.16 -1.01
CA PHE A 200 -1.33 2.92 -0.69
C PHE A 200 -1.66 4.01 -1.73
N ASP A 201 -0.75 4.31 -2.66
CA ASP A 201 -0.88 5.41 -3.63
C ASP A 201 -1.15 4.94 -5.06
N ASN A 202 -1.68 3.73 -5.22
CA ASN A 202 -1.99 3.20 -6.53
C ASN A 202 -3.28 3.80 -7.15
N VAL A 203 -3.96 4.70 -6.44
CA VAL A 203 -5.13 5.43 -6.92
C VAL A 203 -4.89 6.93 -6.79
N THR A 204 -5.17 7.66 -7.87
CA THR A 204 -5.14 9.13 -7.92
C THR A 204 -6.51 9.65 -8.31
N THR A 205 -7.09 10.56 -7.51
CA THR A 205 -8.40 11.16 -7.78
C THR A 205 -8.25 12.59 -8.29
N ASP A 206 -9.19 13.05 -9.11
CA ASP A 206 -9.33 14.47 -9.43
C ASP A 206 -10.41 15.14 -8.55
N LYS A 207 -10.79 16.39 -8.87
CA LYS A 207 -11.86 17.11 -8.16
C LYS A 207 -13.27 16.63 -8.52
N THR A 208 -13.39 15.66 -9.42
CA THR A 208 -14.64 15.04 -9.86
C THR A 208 -14.77 13.63 -9.25
N ASN A 209 -15.71 12.82 -9.74
CA ASN A 209 -15.80 11.41 -9.36
C ASN A 209 -14.95 10.51 -10.28
N ASN A 210 -13.94 11.06 -10.95
CA ASN A 210 -13.03 10.29 -11.79
C ASN A 210 -11.74 10.00 -11.03
N PHE A 211 -11.07 8.92 -11.42
CA PHE A 211 -9.80 8.55 -10.85
C PHE A 211 -8.97 7.72 -11.82
N MET A 212 -7.69 7.62 -11.51
CA MET A 212 -6.71 6.82 -12.23
C MET A 212 -6.18 5.73 -11.30
N VAL A 213 -5.85 4.58 -11.88
CA VAL A 213 -5.21 3.46 -11.18
C VAL A 213 -3.85 3.22 -11.83
N SER A 214 -2.79 3.14 -11.04
CA SER A 214 -1.44 2.91 -11.54
C SER A 214 -1.34 1.59 -12.31
N ASN A 215 -0.55 1.58 -13.38
CA ASN A 215 -0.38 0.44 -14.27
C ASN A 215 1.05 0.40 -14.84
N SER A 216 1.59 -0.80 -15.01
CA SER A 216 2.93 -1.03 -15.57
C SER A 216 2.92 -0.96 -17.11
N TYR A 217 2.45 0.16 -17.66
CA TYR A 217 2.41 0.40 -19.10
C TYR A 217 3.58 1.28 -19.55
N GLY A 218 4.22 0.94 -20.67
CA GLY A 218 5.38 1.68 -21.18
C GLY A 218 6.63 1.53 -20.30
N ARG A 219 7.66 2.35 -20.55
CA ARG A 219 8.95 2.29 -19.82
C ARG A 219 8.93 2.99 -18.47
N VAL A 220 8.10 4.01 -18.33
CA VAL A 220 8.05 4.89 -17.15
C VAL A 220 6.86 4.60 -16.24
N GLY A 221 5.95 3.70 -16.65
CA GLY A 221 4.67 3.49 -16.00
C GLY A 221 3.54 4.22 -16.73
N GLY A 222 2.32 3.97 -16.27
CA GLY A 222 1.11 4.52 -16.84
C GLY A 222 -0.10 4.33 -15.92
N TYR A 223 -1.28 4.59 -16.48
CA TYR A 223 -2.51 4.64 -15.70
C TYR A 223 -3.68 4.03 -16.48
N LEU A 224 -4.56 3.35 -15.77
CA LEU A 224 -5.91 3.04 -16.21
C LEU A 224 -6.84 4.19 -15.78
N ILE A 225 -7.65 4.69 -16.71
CA ILE A 225 -8.58 5.78 -16.44
C ILE A 225 -9.95 5.21 -16.06
N VAL A 226 -10.54 5.72 -14.98
CA VAL A 226 -11.87 5.36 -14.52
C VAL A 226 -12.75 6.59 -14.45
N ASN A 227 -13.84 6.58 -15.22
CA ASN A 227 -14.79 7.68 -15.28
C ASN A 227 -16.12 7.31 -14.63
N TYR A 228 -16.69 8.21 -13.84
CA TYR A 228 -18.02 8.02 -13.29
C TYR A 228 -19.09 8.37 -14.34
N ASN A 229 -19.93 7.38 -14.69
CA ASN A 229 -21.09 7.59 -15.55
C ASN A 229 -22.33 7.80 -14.68
N SER A 230 -22.77 9.05 -14.57
CA SER A 230 -23.93 9.43 -13.76
C SER A 230 -25.25 8.83 -14.26
N ALA A 231 -25.44 8.74 -15.59
CA ALA A 231 -26.64 8.17 -16.18
C ALA A 231 -26.79 6.66 -15.86
N LYS A 232 -25.67 5.94 -15.77
CA LYS A 232 -25.65 4.51 -15.42
C LYS A 232 -25.38 4.25 -13.94
N ASN A 233 -25.17 5.29 -13.14
CA ASN A 233 -24.78 5.22 -11.73
C ASN A 233 -23.66 4.20 -11.48
N ARG A 234 -22.55 4.28 -12.24
CA ARG A 234 -21.43 3.33 -12.13
C ARG A 234 -20.13 3.93 -12.65
N PHE A 235 -19.02 3.36 -12.19
CA PHE A 235 -17.69 3.65 -12.72
C PHE A 235 -17.42 2.81 -13.97
N ILE A 236 -16.80 3.44 -14.97
CA ILE A 236 -16.43 2.82 -16.24
C ILE A 236 -14.91 2.83 -16.34
N LEU A 237 -14.32 1.64 -16.34
CA LEU A 237 -12.90 1.43 -16.57
C LEU A 237 -12.61 1.52 -18.06
N ASN A 238 -11.68 2.40 -18.46
CA ASN A 238 -11.01 2.27 -19.75
C ASN A 238 -9.91 1.22 -19.63
N SER A 239 -10.03 0.12 -20.39
CA SER A 239 -9.09 -0.99 -20.34
C SER A 239 -7.77 -0.73 -21.07
N GLU A 240 -7.70 0.33 -21.87
CA GLU A 240 -6.47 0.75 -22.53
C GLU A 240 -5.70 1.71 -21.60
N PRO A 241 -4.52 1.28 -21.08
CA PRO A 241 -3.71 2.15 -20.24
C PRO A 241 -3.07 3.27 -21.05
N VAL A 242 -2.84 4.40 -20.39
CA VAL A 242 -2.17 5.58 -20.94
C VAL A 242 -0.78 5.70 -20.31
N ALA A 243 0.24 6.07 -21.09
CA ALA A 243 1.59 6.22 -20.58
C ALA A 243 1.72 7.46 -19.70
N GLU A 244 2.51 7.37 -18.64
CA GLU A 244 2.85 8.52 -17.81
C GLU A 244 3.74 9.50 -18.61
N GLY A 245 3.36 10.78 -18.62
CA GLY A 245 4.06 11.83 -19.37
C GLY A 245 3.74 11.90 -20.87
N SER A 246 2.67 11.22 -21.32
CA SER A 246 2.08 11.42 -22.66
C SER A 246 1.15 12.62 -22.77
#